data_AF-A0A6I9YEL4-F1
#
_entry.id   AF-A0A6I9YEL4-F1
#
_cell.length_a   1.000
_cell.length_b   1.000
_cell.length_c   1.000
_cell.angle_alpha   90.00
_cell.angle_beta   90.00
_cell.angle_gamma   90.00
#
_symmetry.space_group_name_H-M   'P 1'
#
loop_
_entity.id
_entity.type
_entity.pdbx_description
1 polymer ?
#
loop_
_entity_poly.entity_id
_entity_poly.type
_entity_poly.pdbx_seq_one_letter_code
_entity_poly.pdbx_strand_id
1 'polypeptide(L)'
;MGVQETDALCFIESFKSRYPGIQKFLKETVKKCTQDGFVQTIMGRHRYLPAIKETNPYKKAQAERQAVNTIIQGSAADIVKAATVNIQTQLEALPSIVKSFGHLESSFPKILSVIPKTGK
;
A
#
# COMPACT_ATOMS: atom_id res chain seq x y z
N MET A 1 -9.19 -17.71 -14.78
CA MET A 1 -10.15 -17.52 -15.89
C MET A 1 -9.90 -18.69 -16.84
N GLY A 2 -10.77 -19.71 -16.85
CA GLY A 2 -10.61 -20.87 -17.75
C GLY A 2 -11.10 -20.54 -19.15
N VAL A 3 -10.42 -19.64 -19.85
CA VAL A 3 -10.80 -19.09 -21.16
C VAL A 3 -9.65 -19.23 -22.15
N GLN A 4 -9.95 -19.27 -23.45
CA GLN A 4 -8.92 -19.26 -24.48
C GLN A 4 -8.17 -17.92 -24.53
N GLU A 5 -6.92 -17.94 -24.96
CA GLU A 5 -6.05 -16.75 -25.00
C GLU A 5 -6.63 -15.64 -25.89
N THR A 6 -7.20 -16.01 -27.05
CA THR A 6 -7.86 -15.10 -27.97
C THR A 6 -9.05 -14.38 -27.32
N ASP A 7 -9.84 -15.12 -26.54
CA ASP A 7 -11.01 -14.56 -25.84
C ASP A 7 -10.58 -13.61 -24.72
N ALA A 8 -9.49 -13.95 -24.01
CA ALA A 8 -8.92 -13.09 -22.98
C ALA A 8 -8.39 -11.77 -23.56
N LEU A 9 -7.72 -11.82 -24.72
CA LEU A 9 -7.24 -10.62 -25.42
C LEU A 9 -8.42 -9.74 -25.86
N CYS A 10 -9.42 -10.33 -26.52
CA CYS A 10 -10.63 -9.62 -26.94
C CYS A 10 -11.34 -8.95 -25.75
N PHE A 11 -11.44 -9.65 -24.61
CA PHE A 11 -12.01 -9.10 -23.40
C PHE A 11 -11.24 -7.90 -22.86
N ILE A 12 -9.91 -7.99 -22.77
CA ILE A 12 -9.05 -6.89 -22.29
C ILE A 12 -9.17 -5.67 -23.22
N GLU A 13 -9.19 -5.88 -24.53
CA GLU A 13 -9.32 -4.80 -25.51
C GLU A 13 -10.69 -4.12 -25.43
N SER A 14 -11.77 -4.90 -25.40
CA SER A 14 -13.14 -4.40 -25.23
C SER A 14 -13.28 -3.59 -23.93
N PHE A 15 -12.74 -4.11 -22.83
CA PHE A 15 -12.72 -3.43 -21.54
C PHE A 15 -11.97 -2.09 -21.60
N LYS A 16 -10.77 -2.06 -22.19
CA LYS A 16 -9.99 -0.83 -22.37
C LYS A 16 -10.65 0.18 -23.30
N SER A 17 -11.38 -0.29 -24.32
CA SER A 17 -12.13 0.57 -25.25
C SER A 17 -13.33 1.21 -24.55
N ARG A 18 -14.05 0.45 -23.72
CA ARG A 18 -15.19 0.92 -22.92
C ARG A 18 -14.78 1.98 -21.90
N TYR A 19 -13.59 1.86 -21.32
CA TYR A 19 -13.08 2.76 -20.28
C TYR A 19 -11.80 3.48 -20.74
N PRO A 20 -11.90 4.50 -21.60
CA PRO A 20 -10.74 5.18 -22.19
C PRO A 20 -9.82 5.84 -21.15
N GLY A 21 -10.37 6.21 -19.99
CA GLY A 21 -9.60 6.73 -18.86
C GLY A 21 -8.52 5.78 -18.35
N ILE A 22 -8.71 4.46 -18.49
CA ILE A 22 -7.71 3.46 -18.10
C ILE A 22 -6.45 3.61 -18.97
N GLN A 23 -6.61 3.69 -20.30
CA GLN A 23 -5.45 3.84 -21.18
C GLN A 23 -4.71 5.15 -20.94
N LYS A 24 -5.46 6.24 -20.72
CA LYS A 24 -4.88 7.54 -20.37
C LYS A 24 -4.06 7.44 -19.09
N PHE A 25 -4.62 6.87 -18.04
CA PHE A 25 -3.95 6.68 -16.76
C PHE A 25 -2.67 5.84 -16.87
N LEU A 26 -2.72 4.71 -17.59
CA LEU A 26 -1.54 3.86 -17.79
C LEU A 26 -0.40 4.62 -18.49
N LYS A 27 -0.72 5.32 -19.60
CA LYS A 27 0.26 6.10 -20.36
C LYS A 27 0.84 7.25 -19.55
N GLU A 28 0.00 8.01 -18.85
CA GLU A 28 0.44 9.14 -18.03
C GLU A 28 1.30 8.69 -16.85
N THR A 29 0.94 7.57 -16.21
CA THR A 29 1.72 6.99 -15.11
C THR A 29 3.13 6.62 -15.54
N VAL A 30 3.26 5.89 -16.66
CA VAL A 30 4.56 5.50 -17.20
C VAL A 30 5.35 6.73 -17.63
N LYS A 31 4.71 7.71 -18.29
CA LYS A 31 5.35 8.96 -18.71
C LYS A 31 5.92 9.73 -17.53
N LYS A 32 5.12 9.97 -16.48
CA LYS A 32 5.57 10.65 -15.26
C LYS A 32 6.69 9.89 -14.55
N CYS A 33 6.52 8.57 -14.37
CA CYS A 33 7.57 7.74 -13.77
C CYS A 33 8.90 7.79 -14.55
N THR A 34 8.82 7.88 -15.88
CA THR A 34 10.01 7.99 -16.73
C THR A 34 10.71 9.35 -16.56
N GLN A 35 9.93 10.42 -16.41
CA GLN A 35 10.46 11.77 -16.17
C GLN A 35 11.09 11.88 -14.77
N ASP A 36 10.32 11.51 -13.75
CA ASP A 36 10.64 11.77 -12.34
C ASP A 36 11.54 10.69 -11.72
N GLY A 37 11.51 9.46 -12.26
CA GLY A 37 12.23 8.30 -11.72
C GLY A 37 11.53 7.61 -10.54
N PHE A 38 10.33 8.06 -10.17
CA PHE A 38 9.50 7.47 -9.13
C PHE A 38 8.01 7.61 -9.43
N VAL A 39 7.19 6.87 -8.68
CA VAL A 39 5.73 7.09 -8.57
C VAL A 39 5.32 7.39 -7.14
N GLN A 40 4.15 7.97 -6.97
CA GLN A 40 3.59 8.35 -5.68
C GLN A 40 2.17 7.79 -5.52
N THR A 41 1.84 7.30 -4.32
CA THR A 41 0.47 6.93 -3.96
C THR A 41 -0.38 8.19 -3.68
N ILE A 42 -1.70 8.04 -3.57
CA ILE A 42 -2.63 9.14 -3.23
C ILE A 42 -2.24 9.83 -1.91
N MET A 43 -1.75 9.05 -0.93
CA MET A 43 -1.33 9.57 0.37
C MET A 43 0.15 9.99 0.42
N GLY A 44 0.80 10.09 -0.74
CA GLY A 44 2.09 10.74 -0.86
C GLY A 44 3.31 9.84 -0.74
N ARG A 45 3.15 8.51 -0.59
CA ARG A 45 4.27 7.58 -0.44
C ARG A 45 4.97 7.34 -1.78
N HIS A 46 6.28 7.53 -1.83
CA HIS A 46 7.09 7.33 -3.04
C HIS A 46 7.58 5.89 -3.21
N ARG A 47 7.70 5.48 -4.48
CA ARG A 47 8.48 4.31 -4.89
C ARG A 47 9.38 4.68 -6.06
N TYR A 48 10.68 4.60 -5.83
CA TYR A 48 11.69 4.80 -6.86
C TYR A 48 11.80 3.58 -7.77
N LEU A 49 11.87 3.83 -9.08
CA LEU A 49 11.91 2.81 -10.11
C LEU A 49 12.99 3.16 -11.15
N PRO A 50 14.28 3.07 -10.79
CA PRO A 50 15.38 3.47 -11.69
C PRO A 50 15.39 2.69 -13.01
N ALA A 51 14.93 1.43 -12.98
CA ALA A 51 14.81 0.57 -14.15
C ALA A 51 13.81 1.07 -15.22
N ILE A 52 13.04 2.13 -14.95
CA ILE A 52 12.18 2.77 -15.96
C ILE A 52 12.98 3.42 -17.11
N LYS A 53 14.26 3.75 -16.85
CA LYS A 53 15.19 4.34 -17.82
C LYS A 53 16.17 3.31 -18.43
N GLU A 54 16.00 2.02 -18.11
CA GLU A 54 16.85 0.96 -18.66
C GLU A 54 16.59 0.74 -20.15
N THR A 55 17.67 0.46 -20.90
CA THR A 55 17.59 0.12 -22.33
C THR A 55 17.05 -1.30 -22.52
N ASN A 56 17.22 -2.18 -21.53
CA ASN A 56 16.70 -3.54 -21.58
C ASN A 56 15.15 -3.52 -21.51
N PRO A 57 14.44 -3.99 -22.55
CA PRO A 57 12.99 -3.89 -22.65
C PRO A 57 12.26 -4.69 -21.56
N TYR A 58 12.82 -5.81 -21.10
CA TYR A 58 12.21 -6.63 -20.05
C TYR A 58 12.23 -5.93 -18.68
N LYS A 59 13.38 -5.33 -18.32
CA LYS A 59 13.52 -4.57 -17.08
C LYS A 59 12.62 -3.33 -17.09
N LYS A 60 12.58 -2.62 -18.23
CA LYS A 60 11.71 -1.46 -18.41
C LYS A 60 10.23 -1.83 -18.27
N ALA A 61 9.78 -2.86 -18.97
CA ALA A 61 8.39 -3.33 -18.88
C ALA A 61 8.01 -3.80 -17.46
N GLN A 62 8.96 -4.39 -16.72
CA GLN A 62 8.75 -4.72 -15.31
C GLN A 62 8.58 -3.46 -14.45
N ALA A 63 9.41 -2.43 -14.66
CA ALA A 63 9.28 -1.15 -13.97
C ALA A 63 7.95 -0.45 -14.28
N GLU A 64 7.50 -0.47 -15.54
CA GLU A 64 6.21 0.09 -15.96
C GLU A 64 5.03 -0.60 -15.23
N ARG A 65 5.05 -1.94 -15.15
CA ARG A 65 4.04 -2.70 -14.37
C ARG A 65 4.09 -2.35 -12.89
N GLN A 66 5.28 -2.22 -12.31
CA GLN A 66 5.44 -1.84 -10.91
C GLN A 66 4.94 -0.42 -10.63
N ALA A 67 5.16 0.52 -11.55
CA ALA A 67 4.70 1.91 -11.43
C ALA A 67 3.17 1.95 -11.29
N VAL A 68 2.46 1.34 -12.23
CA VAL A 68 0.98 1.29 -12.23
C VAL A 68 0.45 0.57 -10.98
N ASN A 69 0.99 -0.60 -10.68
CA ASN A 69 0.54 -1.39 -9.53
C ASN A 69 0.75 -0.65 -8.21
N THR A 70 1.86 0.09 -8.08
CA THR A 70 2.16 0.85 -6.87
C THR A 70 1.15 1.97 -6.65
N ILE A 71 0.75 2.70 -7.70
CA ILE A 71 -0.25 3.76 -7.54
C ILE A 71 -1.60 3.15 -7.11
N ILE A 72 -2.06 2.07 -7.74
CA ILE A 72 -3.38 1.50 -7.43
C ILE A 72 -3.37 0.79 -6.08
N GLN A 73 -2.53 -0.25 -5.94
CA GLN A 73 -2.51 -1.10 -4.75
C GLN A 73 -1.90 -0.38 -3.55
N GLY A 74 -0.87 0.43 -3.78
CA GLY A 74 -0.24 1.21 -2.72
C GLY A 74 -1.19 2.23 -2.13
N SER A 75 -1.96 2.94 -2.97
CA SER A 75 -2.96 3.89 -2.47
C SER A 75 -4.09 3.19 -1.71
N ALA A 76 -4.58 2.05 -2.20
CA ALA A 76 -5.57 1.26 -1.47
C ALA A 76 -5.04 0.82 -0.10
N ALA A 77 -3.80 0.34 -0.04
CA ALA A 77 -3.16 -0.05 1.22
C ALA A 77 -3.01 1.14 2.18
N ASP A 78 -2.68 2.32 1.67
CA ASP A 78 -2.54 3.52 2.48
C ASP A 78 -3.91 3.93 3.08
N ILE A 79 -4.98 3.91 2.29
CA ILE A 79 -6.36 4.18 2.74
C ILE A 79 -6.76 3.22 3.86
N VAL A 80 -6.56 1.91 3.65
CA VAL A 80 -6.91 0.90 4.65
C VAL A 80 -6.15 1.13 5.95
N LYS A 81 -4.84 1.40 5.88
CA LYS A 81 -4.03 1.66 7.08
C LYS A 81 -4.51 2.90 7.84
N ALA A 82 -4.81 3.98 7.12
CA ALA A 82 -5.35 5.20 7.73
C ALA A 82 -6.70 4.94 8.42
N ALA A 83 -7.60 4.21 7.75
CA ALA A 83 -8.88 3.82 8.32
C ALA A 83 -8.70 2.95 9.57
N THR A 84 -7.78 1.97 9.55
CA THR A 84 -7.49 1.11 10.70
C THR A 84 -7.03 1.91 11.92
N VAL A 85 -6.06 2.82 11.75
CA VAL A 85 -5.59 3.68 12.86
C VAL A 85 -6.72 4.55 13.40
N ASN A 86 -7.50 5.17 12.52
CA ASN A 86 -8.62 6.01 12.93
C ASN A 86 -9.67 5.22 13.73
N ILE A 87 -10.04 4.02 13.27
CA ILE A 87 -10.99 3.16 13.99
C ILE A 87 -10.44 2.81 15.38
N GLN A 88 -9.17 2.42 15.47
CA GLN A 88 -8.54 2.09 16.75
C GLN A 88 -8.59 3.28 17.73
N THR A 89 -8.21 4.47 17.27
CA THR A 89 -8.27 5.69 18.10
C THR A 89 -9.68 5.98 18.60
N GLN A 90 -10.70 5.78 17.75
CA GLN A 90 -12.09 5.99 18.17
C GLN A 90 -12.55 4.94 19.19
N LEU A 91 -12.13 3.68 19.04
CA LEU A 91 -12.45 2.62 20.00
C LEU A 91 -11.80 2.87 21.37
N GLU A 92 -10.57 3.37 21.41
CA GLU A 92 -9.86 3.72 22.66
C GLU A 92 -10.48 4.95 23.35
N ALA A 93 -11.04 5.88 22.59
CA ALA A 93 -11.72 7.06 23.11
C ALA A 93 -13.13 6.77 23.66
N LEU A 94 -13.73 5.63 23.31
CA LEU A 94 -15.00 5.24 23.90
C LEU A 94 -14.77 4.93 25.39
N PRO A 95 -15.51 5.59 26.30
CA PRO A 95 -15.50 5.18 27.69
C PRO A 95 -15.96 3.72 27.71
N SER A 96 -15.06 2.82 28.10
CA SER A 96 -15.32 1.39 28.23
C SER A 96 -16.70 1.21 28.83
N ILE A 97 -17.67 0.73 28.04
CA ILE A 97 -18.95 0.27 28.60
C ILE A 97 -18.53 -0.72 29.68
N VAL A 98 -18.90 -0.37 30.91
CA VAL A 98 -18.68 -1.10 32.16
C VAL A 98 -18.24 -2.54 31.90
N LYS A 99 -17.02 -2.91 32.32
CA LYS A 99 -16.64 -4.32 32.44
C LYS A 99 -17.72 -5.01 33.27
N SER A 100 -18.70 -5.63 32.63
CA SER A 100 -19.73 -6.37 33.33
C SER A 100 -19.06 -7.64 33.83
N PHE A 101 -18.80 -7.66 35.14
CA PHE A 101 -18.43 -8.83 35.93
C PHE A 101 -17.15 -9.59 35.51
N GLY A 102 -16.08 -9.34 36.28
CA GLY A 102 -15.19 -10.41 36.73
C GLY A 102 -14.04 -10.83 35.82
N HIS A 103 -13.02 -9.97 35.68
CA HIS A 103 -11.64 -10.50 35.68
C HIS A 103 -10.71 -9.52 36.40
N LEU A 104 -10.47 -9.84 37.67
CA LEU A 104 -9.32 -9.39 38.45
C LEU A 104 -8.06 -10.04 37.86
N GLU A 105 -6.98 -9.26 37.83
CA GLU A 105 -5.58 -9.71 37.61
C GLU A 105 -5.29 -10.25 36.18
N SER A 106 -4.39 -9.66 35.41
CA SER A 106 -2.99 -9.66 35.79
C SER A 106 -2.20 -8.55 35.10
N SER A 107 -1.49 -7.84 35.96
CA SER A 107 -0.48 -6.84 35.71
C SER A 107 0.56 -7.25 34.65
N PHE A 108 0.81 -6.36 33.68
CA PHE A 108 2.12 -6.32 33.02
C PHE A 108 3.13 -5.70 34.01
N PRO A 109 4.15 -6.41 34.50
CA PRO A 109 5.15 -5.80 35.35
C PRO A 109 6.06 -4.88 34.52
N LYS A 110 5.84 -3.56 34.65
CA LYS A 110 6.94 -2.59 34.61
C LYS A 110 7.81 -2.88 35.83
N ILE A 111 9.04 -3.33 35.66
CA ILE A 111 10.22 -2.97 36.47
C ILE A 111 11.46 -3.45 35.69
N LEU A 112 11.95 -2.58 34.82
CA LEU A 112 13.35 -2.56 34.41
C LEU A 112 14.02 -1.48 35.28
N SER A 113 14.30 -1.79 36.55
CA SER A 113 14.98 -0.86 37.46
C SER A 113 15.90 -1.53 38.49
N VAL A 114 16.41 -2.73 38.22
CA VAL A 114 17.43 -3.37 39.06
C VAL A 114 18.74 -3.48 38.29
N ILE A 115 19.48 -2.36 38.23
CA ILE A 115 20.94 -2.39 38.03
C ILE A 115 21.53 -1.54 39.17
N PRO A 116 22.17 -2.14 40.18
CA PRO A 116 22.82 -1.38 41.22
C PRO A 116 24.10 -0.73 40.66
N LYS A 117 24.23 0.59 40.86
CA LYS A 117 25.53 1.26 40.82
C LYS A 117 26.31 0.86 42.07
N THR A 118 27.41 0.15 41.91
CA THR A 118 28.44 0.03 42.95
C THR A 118 29.77 0.45 42.35
N GLY A 119 30.28 1.60 42.81
CA GLY A 119 31.65 2.02 42.58
C GLY A 119 32.57 1.47 43.68
N LYS A 120 33.72 0.98 43.26
CA LYS A 120 35.04 1.33 43.75
C LYS A 120 36.00 1.24 42.58
#